data_AF-A0A8J3N5N7-F1
#
_entry.id   AF-A0A8J3N5N7-F1
#
_cell.length_a   1.000
_cell.length_b   1.000
_cell.length_c   1.000
_cell.angle_alpha   90.00
_cell.angle_beta   90.00
_cell.angle_gamma   90.00
#
_symmetry.space_group_name_H-M   'P 1'
#
loop_
_entity.id
_entity.type
_entity.pdbx_description
1 polymer ?
#
loop_
_entity_poly.entity_id
_entity_poly.type
_entity_poly.pdbx_seq_one_letter_code
_entity_poly.pdbx_strand_id
1 'polypeptide(L)'
;MVHKAIALHLSVEAEQQRPEIALVHFGAIMDARGYRLEDIPGELLHPILEAYPRLGFKQAFAEVLMEQARKKPASATAEAIRNGALNGLLQAPFPD
;
A
#
# COMPACT_ATOMS: atom_id res chain seq x y z
N MET A 1 16.88 8.72 7.73
CA MET A 1 15.97 8.96 6.58
C MET A 1 15.07 7.75 6.34
N VAL A 2 15.63 6.60 5.93
CA VAL A 2 14.88 5.35 5.64
C VAL A 2 13.97 4.90 6.79
N HIS A 3 14.48 4.90 8.03
CA HIS A 3 13.68 4.59 9.23
C HIS A 3 12.36 5.38 9.28
N LYS A 4 12.40 6.70 9.03
CA LYS A 4 11.23 7.55 9.15
C LYS A 4 10.23 7.30 8.01
N ALA A 5 10.71 7.01 6.81
CA ALA A 5 9.86 6.62 5.68
C ALA A 5 9.08 5.34 6.00
N ILE A 6 9.77 4.30 6.50
CA ILE A 6 9.14 3.04 6.86
C ILE A 6 8.19 3.21 8.06
N ALA A 7 8.59 3.97 9.09
CA ALA A 7 7.74 4.16 10.27
C ALA A 7 6.43 4.91 9.94
N LEU A 8 6.47 5.88 9.03
CA LEU A 8 5.33 6.73 8.71
C LEU A 8 4.53 6.29 7.48
N HIS A 9 4.93 5.26 6.73
CA HIS A 9 4.30 4.98 5.42
C HIS A 9 2.78 4.64 5.48
N LEU A 10 2.23 4.29 6.64
CA LEU A 10 0.79 4.10 6.83
C LEU A 10 0.06 5.36 7.37
N SER A 11 0.79 6.41 7.74
CA SER A 11 0.26 7.65 8.30
C SER A 11 0.14 8.73 7.23
N VAL A 12 -0.99 9.46 7.23
CA VAL A 12 -1.21 10.64 6.39
C VAL A 12 -0.22 11.78 6.68
N GLU A 13 0.43 11.76 7.86
CA GLU A 13 1.50 12.71 8.18
C GLU A 13 2.69 12.62 7.22
N ALA A 14 2.88 11.45 6.57
CA ALA A 14 3.95 11.23 5.61
C ALA A 14 3.82 12.15 4.37
N GLU A 15 2.60 12.54 4.00
CA GLU A 15 2.32 13.37 2.82
C GLU A 15 2.99 14.75 2.90
N GLN A 16 3.10 15.30 4.12
CA GLN A 16 3.70 16.62 4.38
C GLN A 16 5.20 16.54 4.69
N GLN A 17 5.81 15.35 4.58
CA GLN A 17 7.23 15.17 4.78
C GLN A 17 8.01 15.38 3.47
N ARG A 18 9.34 15.27 3.56
CA ARG A 18 10.22 15.27 2.38
C ARG A 18 9.79 14.20 1.36
N PRO A 19 10.07 14.40 0.06
CA PRO A 19 9.58 13.55 -1.02
C PRO A 19 9.84 12.05 -0.82
N GLU A 20 10.99 11.67 -0.28
CA GLU A 20 11.37 10.27 -0.08
C GLU A 20 10.51 9.57 0.99
N ILE A 21 9.93 10.33 1.93
CA ILE A 21 9.00 9.78 2.93
C ILE A 21 7.59 9.75 2.33
N ALA A 22 7.17 10.84 1.69
CA ALA A 22 5.86 10.95 1.06
C ALA A 22 5.66 9.91 -0.05
N LEU A 23 6.66 9.68 -0.90
CA LEU A 23 6.57 8.74 -2.02
C LEU A 23 6.58 7.28 -1.57
N VAL A 24 7.13 6.93 -0.40
CA VAL A 24 6.98 5.57 0.15
C VAL A 24 5.54 5.35 0.62
N HIS A 25 4.91 6.36 1.24
CA HIS A 25 3.49 6.32 1.60
C HIS A 25 2.60 6.20 0.37
N PHE A 26 2.74 7.11 -0.61
CA PHE A 26 1.93 7.09 -1.82
C PHE A 26 2.17 5.84 -2.67
N GLY A 27 3.42 5.44 -2.90
CA GLY A 27 3.75 4.27 -3.71
C GLY A 27 3.22 2.97 -3.10
N ALA A 28 3.37 2.77 -1.79
CA ALA A 28 2.86 1.59 -1.12
C ALA A 28 1.32 1.52 -1.17
N ILE A 29 0.63 2.64 -0.97
CA ILE A 29 -0.84 2.69 -1.00
C ILE A 29 -1.36 2.58 -2.44
N MET A 30 -0.67 3.18 -3.42
CA MET A 30 -0.98 3.03 -4.84
C MET A 30 -0.87 1.57 -5.26
N ASP A 31 0.24 0.89 -4.94
CA ASP A 31 0.43 -0.53 -5.29
C ASP A 31 -0.59 -1.45 -4.58
N ALA A 32 -0.86 -1.19 -3.30
CA ALA A 32 -1.77 -2.03 -2.54
C ALA A 32 -3.25 -1.76 -2.84
N ARG A 33 -3.66 -0.53 -3.19
CA ARG A 33 -5.08 -0.12 -3.25
C ARG A 33 -5.47 0.68 -4.50
N GLY A 34 -4.53 0.96 -5.41
CA GLY A 34 -4.77 1.76 -6.62
C GLY A 34 -4.97 3.26 -6.38
N TYR A 35 -4.64 3.78 -5.19
CA TYR A 35 -4.81 5.19 -4.88
C TYR A 35 -3.91 6.08 -5.75
N ARG A 36 -4.46 7.17 -6.30
CA ARG A 36 -3.75 8.09 -7.20
C ARG A 36 -3.15 7.41 -8.43
N LEU A 37 -3.73 6.28 -8.85
CA LEU A 37 -3.26 5.60 -10.05
C LEU A 37 -3.38 6.48 -11.30
N GLU A 38 -4.34 7.42 -11.31
CA GLU A 38 -4.52 8.43 -12.34
C GLU A 38 -3.31 9.37 -12.54
N ASP A 39 -2.42 9.47 -11.55
CA ASP A 39 -1.19 10.26 -11.65
C ASP A 39 -0.05 9.50 -12.35
N ILE A 40 -0.22 8.20 -12.60
CA ILE A 40 0.76 7.35 -13.27
C ILE A 40 0.35 7.13 -14.73
N PRO A 41 1.18 7.53 -15.70
CA PRO A 41 0.92 7.23 -17.10
C PRO A 41 0.78 5.71 -17.32
N GLY A 42 -0.30 5.29 -17.97
CA GLY A 42 -0.62 3.87 -18.16
C GLY A 42 0.45 3.10 -18.93
N GLU A 43 1.16 3.78 -19.84
CA GLU A 43 2.29 3.25 -20.58
C GLU A 43 3.50 2.89 -19.70
N LEU A 44 3.60 3.46 -18.49
CA LEU A 44 4.64 3.12 -17.53
C LEU A 44 4.22 1.95 -16.62
N LEU A 45 2.92 1.79 -16.34
CA LEU A 45 2.43 0.73 -15.45
C LEU A 45 2.55 -0.65 -16.08
N HIS A 46 2.16 -0.80 -17.35
CA HIS A 46 2.09 -2.12 -17.98
C HIS A 46 3.44 -2.85 -18.01
N PRO A 47 4.57 -2.23 -18.42
CA PRO A 47 5.87 -2.88 -18.37
C PRO A 47 6.32 -3.28 -16.96
N ILE A 48 5.92 -2.52 -15.93
CA ILE A 48 6.24 -2.84 -14.54
C ILE A 48 5.51 -4.09 -14.09
N LEU A 49 4.21 -4.21 -14.36
CA LEU A 49 3.42 -5.37 -13.99
C LEU A 49 3.85 -6.63 -14.77
N GLU A 50 4.31 -6.47 -16.01
CA GLU A 50 4.88 -7.57 -16.79
C GLU A 50 6.22 -8.03 -16.20
N ALA A 51 7.12 -7.08 -15.87
CA ALA A 51 8.43 -7.39 -15.27
C ALA A 51 8.34 -7.92 -13.83
N TYR A 52 7.30 -7.52 -13.09
CA TYR A 52 7.08 -7.88 -11.68
C TYR A 52 5.64 -8.37 -11.48
N PRO A 53 5.31 -9.63 -11.88
CA PRO A 53 3.99 -10.20 -11.68
C PRO A 53 3.59 -10.21 -10.20
N ARG A 54 2.29 -10.03 -9.91
CA ARG A 54 1.79 -9.89 -8.54
C ARG A 54 1.70 -11.22 -7.79
N LEU A 55 1.58 -12.35 -8.50
CA LEU A 55 1.66 -13.70 -7.94
C LEU A 55 0.68 -13.94 -6.77
N GLY A 56 -0.57 -13.49 -6.92
CA GLY A 56 -1.58 -13.64 -5.87
C GLY A 56 -1.40 -12.69 -4.68
N PHE A 57 -0.74 -11.54 -4.91
CA PHE A 57 -0.44 -10.53 -3.91
C PHE A 57 -1.64 -10.18 -3.01
N LYS A 58 -2.83 -9.96 -3.58
CA LYS A 58 -3.97 -9.46 -2.79
C LYS A 58 -4.34 -10.42 -1.66
N GLN A 59 -4.39 -11.72 -1.94
CA GLN A 59 -4.69 -12.72 -0.94
C GLN A 59 -3.57 -12.82 0.10
N ALA A 60 -2.33 -13.00 -0.35
CA ALA A 60 -1.19 -13.15 0.55
C ALA A 60 -1.01 -11.94 1.47
N PHE A 61 -1.21 -10.73 0.94
CA PHE A 61 -1.08 -9.51 1.71
C PHE A 61 -2.27 -9.31 2.67
N ALA A 62 -3.49 -9.67 2.29
CA ALA A 62 -4.65 -9.64 3.18
C ALA A 62 -4.44 -10.55 4.40
N GLU A 63 -3.90 -11.75 4.21
CA GLU A 63 -3.57 -12.67 5.30
C GLU A 63 -2.55 -12.07 6.27
N VAL A 64 -1.51 -11.42 5.75
CA VAL A 64 -0.50 -10.71 6.58
C VAL A 64 -1.12 -9.55 7.36
N LEU A 65 -1.96 -8.73 6.72
CA LEU A 65 -2.63 -7.60 7.39
C LEU A 65 -3.54 -8.08 8.53
N MET A 66 -4.37 -9.10 8.27
CA MET A 66 -5.25 -9.69 9.27
C MET A 66 -4.45 -10.27 10.45
N GLU A 67 -3.36 -10.99 10.18
CA GLU A 67 -2.53 -11.56 11.23
C GLU A 67 -1.82 -10.49 12.08
N GLN A 68 -1.33 -9.41 11.46
CA GLN A 68 -0.76 -8.28 12.20
C GLN A 68 -1.81 -7.59 13.09
N ALA A 69 -3.01 -7.35 12.57
CA ALA A 69 -4.08 -6.73 13.33
C ALA A 69 -4.55 -7.61 14.50
N ARG A 70 -4.62 -8.93 14.29
CA ARG A 70 -4.94 -9.90 15.35
C ARG A 70 -3.89 -9.90 16.46
N LYS A 71 -2.60 -9.90 16.11
CA LYS A 71 -1.49 -9.88 17.07
C LYS A 71 -1.31 -8.52 17.76
N LYS A 72 -1.64 -7.42 17.07
CA LYS A 72 -1.40 -6.04 17.51
C LYS A 72 -2.64 -5.18 17.22
N PRO A 73 -3.72 -5.28 18.00
CA PRO A 73 -5.00 -4.62 17.72
C PRO A 73 -4.94 -3.08 17.78
N ALA A 74 -3.93 -2.52 18.45
CA ALA A 74 -3.66 -1.07 18.52
C ALA A 74 -2.64 -0.58 17.47
N SER A 75 -2.23 -1.42 16.51
CA SER A 75 -1.27 -1.02 15.46
C SER A 75 -1.91 -0.15 14.38
N ALA A 76 -1.07 0.60 13.67
CA ALA A 76 -1.48 1.34 12.46
C ALA A 76 -2.10 0.41 11.39
N THR A 77 -1.66 -0.85 11.30
CA THR A 77 -2.30 -1.85 10.43
C THR A 77 -3.72 -2.15 10.85
N ALA A 78 -3.97 -2.38 12.13
CA ALA A 78 -5.33 -2.61 12.64
C ALA A 78 -6.24 -1.41 12.40
N GLU A 79 -5.71 -0.20 12.54
CA GLU A 79 -6.41 1.03 12.21
C GLU A 79 -6.72 1.15 10.71
N ALA A 80 -5.73 0.87 9.84
CA ALA A 80 -5.94 0.88 8.40
C ALA A 80 -7.05 -0.11 7.98
N ILE A 81 -7.10 -1.31 8.58
CA ILE A 81 -8.18 -2.28 8.34
C ILE A 81 -9.54 -1.72 8.75
N ARG A 82 -9.65 -1.12 9.95
CA ARG A 82 -10.89 -0.44 10.40
C ARG A 82 -11.32 0.65 9.42
N ASN A 83 -10.36 1.32 8.78
CA ASN A 83 -10.57 2.35 7.78
C ASN A 83 -10.70 1.80 6.34
N GLY A 84 -10.95 0.49 6.17
CA GLY A 84 -11.30 -0.12 4.89
C GLY A 84 -10.11 -0.59 4.03
N ALA A 85 -8.91 -0.70 4.58
CA ALA A 85 -7.73 -1.13 3.81
C ALA A 85 -7.89 -2.51 3.14
N LEU A 86 -8.55 -3.49 3.80
CA LEU A 86 -8.79 -4.81 3.20
C LEU A 86 -9.72 -4.72 1.98
N ASN A 87 -10.80 -3.95 2.08
CA ASN A 87 -11.69 -3.76 0.94
C ASN A 87 -10.97 -3.07 -0.22
N GLY A 88 -10.19 -2.02 0.06
CA GLY A 88 -9.39 -1.35 -0.96
C GLY A 88 -8.34 -2.26 -1.61
N LEU A 89 -7.73 -3.16 -0.84
CA LEU A 89 -6.77 -4.14 -1.36
C LEU A 89 -7.43 -5.12 -2.34
N LEU A 90 -8.56 -5.71 -1.96
CA LEU A 90 -9.26 -6.69 -2.80
C LEU A 90 -9.84 -6.05 -4.07
N GLN A 91 -10.19 -4.76 -4.02
CA GLN A 91 -10.71 -4.00 -5.15
C GLN A 91 -9.63 -3.27 -5.96
N ALA A 92 -8.33 -3.43 -5.62
CA ALA A 92 -7.27 -2.76 -6.33
C ALA A 92 -7.28 -3.15 -7.83
N PRO A 93 -7.10 -2.19 -8.76
CA PRO A 93 -7.31 -2.38 -10.20
C PRO A 93 -6.15 -3.10 -10.91
N PHE A 94 -5.38 -3.90 -10.17
CA PHE A 94 -4.26 -4.68 -10.72
C PHE A 94 -4.63 -6.15 -10.87
N PRO A 95 -4.13 -6.83 -11.91
CA PRO A 95 -4.24 -8.28 -12.03
C PRO A 95 -3.38 -8.95 -10.96
N ASP A 96 -3.89 -10.02 -10.34
CA ASP A 96 -3.11 -10.87 -9.43
C ASP A 96 -2.13 -11.80 -10.17
#